data_AF-A0A914II36-F1
#
_entry.id   AF-A0A914II36-F1
#
_cell.length_a   1.000
_cell.length_b   1.000
_cell.length_c   1.000
_cell.angle_alpha   90.00
_cell.angle_beta   90.00
_cell.angle_gamma   90.00
#
_symmetry.space_group_name_H-M   'P 1'
#
loop_
_entity.id
_entity.type
_entity.pdbx_description
1 polymer ?
#
loop_
_entity_poly.entity_id
_entity_poly.type
_entity_poly.pdbx_seq_one_letter_code
_entity_poly.pdbx_strand_id
1 'polypeptide(L)'
;MNSACMATSVASSPTSSASSASTVTTTTTAATVTTTTTTAVAATTTTTAATTDTTTTTVAATTTTTTVLLACATCTAGQVQLIPGDLTQGTETPTSPGPVTGADGCLTMVVTCPATNTGPIVMQFNMGSEGTLFDAVGAAIDATLSCVNGVWLFTMFGSTNPITSIDCIAA
;
A
#
# COMPACT_ATOMS: atom_id res chain seq x y z
N MET A 1 -10.17 38.17 -56.07
CA MET A 1 -11.19 37.26 -56.63
C MET A 1 -10.62 35.84 -56.58
N ASN A 2 -11.40 34.90 -56.02
CA ASN A 2 -11.19 33.45 -55.86
C ASN A 2 -10.05 33.03 -54.91
N SER A 3 -10.27 32.55 -53.68
CA SER A 3 -11.24 31.60 -53.10
C SER A 3 -11.06 30.15 -53.59
N ALA A 4 -10.44 29.33 -52.73
CA ALA A 4 -10.60 27.88 -52.67
C ALA A 4 -10.14 27.37 -51.29
N CYS A 5 -11.06 27.35 -50.32
CA CYS A 5 -10.99 26.47 -49.16
C CYS A 5 -11.35 25.05 -49.61
N MET A 6 -10.49 24.06 -49.34
CA MET A 6 -10.91 22.65 -49.33
C MET A 6 -10.86 22.15 -47.90
N ALA A 7 -12.05 21.89 -47.37
CA ALA A 7 -12.29 21.24 -46.10
C ALA A 7 -12.33 19.73 -46.32
N THR A 8 -11.43 19.00 -45.65
CA THR A 8 -11.47 17.53 -45.62
C THR A 8 -12.09 17.10 -44.30
N SER A 9 -13.38 16.77 -44.36
CA SER A 9 -14.15 16.17 -43.28
C SER A 9 -13.80 14.68 -43.16
N VAL A 10 -13.17 14.28 -42.05
CA VAL A 10 -13.08 12.86 -41.65
C VAL A 10 -14.03 12.60 -40.49
N ALA A 11 -14.85 11.57 -40.68
CA ALA A 11 -15.98 11.19 -39.88
C ALA A 11 -15.58 10.74 -38.47
N SER A 12 -16.31 11.24 -37.47
CA SER A 12 -16.30 10.76 -36.10
C SER A 12 -17.14 9.48 -36.01
N SER A 13 -16.52 8.38 -35.60
CA SER A 13 -17.24 7.17 -35.18
C SER A 13 -17.48 7.22 -33.67
N PRO A 14 -18.73 7.27 -33.18
CA PRO A 14 -19.01 7.06 -31.76
C PRO A 14 -18.98 5.55 -31.47
N THR A 15 -17.96 5.08 -30.75
CA THR A 15 -17.96 3.74 -30.16
C THR A 15 -18.88 3.71 -28.94
N SER A 16 -19.92 2.89 -29.06
CA SER A 16 -20.97 2.67 -28.07
C SER A 16 -20.43 2.17 -26.73
N SER A 17 -20.82 2.87 -25.68
CA SER A 17 -20.64 2.50 -24.27
C SER A 17 -21.43 1.22 -23.94
N ALA A 18 -20.73 0.16 -23.55
CA ALA A 18 -21.34 -0.99 -22.88
C ALA A 18 -20.93 -0.94 -21.40
N SER A 19 -21.80 -0.36 -20.57
CA SER A 19 -21.69 -0.38 -19.11
C SER A 19 -22.12 -1.75 -18.59
N SER A 20 -21.16 -2.65 -18.40
CA SER A 20 -21.38 -3.87 -17.61
C SER A 20 -21.31 -3.50 -16.13
N ALA A 21 -22.48 -3.36 -15.50
CA ALA A 21 -22.58 -3.28 -14.05
C ALA A 21 -22.25 -4.66 -13.47
N SER A 22 -21.01 -4.83 -12.99
CA SER A 22 -20.65 -5.98 -12.16
C SER A 22 -21.08 -5.70 -10.72
N THR A 23 -22.06 -6.45 -10.25
CA THR A 23 -22.46 -6.50 -8.85
C THR A 23 -21.28 -7.02 -8.03
N VAL A 24 -20.69 -6.12 -7.23
CA VAL A 24 -19.65 -6.48 -6.26
C VAL A 24 -20.32 -7.19 -5.10
N THR A 25 -20.14 -8.49 -5.01
CA THR A 25 -20.46 -9.25 -3.80
C THR A 25 -19.34 -9.01 -2.80
N THR A 26 -19.57 -8.10 -1.86
CA THR A 26 -18.66 -7.80 -0.76
C THR A 26 -18.61 -9.00 0.20
N THR A 27 -17.62 -9.86 0.06
CA THR A 27 -17.32 -10.86 1.09
C THR A 27 -16.49 -10.17 2.17
N THR A 28 -17.17 -9.62 3.17
CA THR A 28 -16.54 -9.09 4.38
C THR A 28 -15.98 -10.25 5.19
N THR A 29 -14.71 -10.59 4.96
CA THR A 29 -13.97 -11.47 5.86
C THR A 29 -13.75 -10.71 7.16
N ALA A 30 -14.61 -11.00 8.15
CA ALA A 30 -14.44 -10.52 9.50
C ALA A 30 -13.10 -11.03 10.05
N ALA A 31 -12.17 -10.12 10.32
CA ALA A 31 -10.96 -10.43 11.06
C ALA A 31 -11.36 -10.89 12.47
N THR A 32 -10.78 -12.01 12.89
CA THR A 32 -10.98 -12.63 14.19
C THR A 32 -10.55 -11.68 15.30
N VAL A 33 -11.53 -11.13 16.01
CA VAL A 33 -11.29 -10.39 17.26
C VAL A 33 -10.83 -11.40 18.31
N THR A 34 -9.54 -11.36 18.67
CA THR A 34 -9.04 -12.12 19.82
C THR A 34 -9.42 -11.36 21.07
N THR A 35 -10.57 -11.71 21.66
CA THR A 35 -10.94 -11.30 23.02
C THR A 35 -9.94 -11.88 24.02
N THR A 36 -9.17 -11.04 24.68
CA THR A 36 -8.36 -11.43 25.84
C THR A 36 -9.27 -11.50 27.05
N THR A 37 -9.65 -12.71 27.45
CA THR A 37 -10.41 -12.93 28.69
C THR A 37 -9.47 -12.75 29.88
N THR A 38 -9.66 -11.68 30.66
CA THR A 38 -8.96 -11.52 31.94
C THR A 38 -9.65 -12.38 32.98
N THR A 39 -9.06 -13.54 33.29
CA THR A 39 -9.52 -14.37 34.42
C THR A 39 -9.12 -13.68 35.72
N ALA A 40 -10.08 -13.06 36.40
CA ALA A 40 -9.88 -12.60 37.77
C ALA A 40 -9.71 -13.82 38.69
N VAL A 41 -8.54 -13.97 39.30
CA VAL A 41 -8.29 -14.98 40.33
C VAL A 41 -9.01 -14.54 41.60
N ALA A 42 -10.14 -15.20 41.91
CA ALA A 42 -10.77 -15.06 43.21
C ALA A 42 -9.92 -15.78 44.26
N ALA A 43 -9.25 -15.02 45.13
CA ALA A 43 -8.59 -15.56 46.30
C ALA A 43 -9.62 -15.79 47.41
N THR A 44 -9.90 -17.06 47.72
CA THR A 44 -10.74 -17.45 48.86
C THR A 44 -9.88 -17.46 50.12
N THR A 45 -9.96 -16.40 50.92
CA THR A 45 -9.41 -16.37 52.27
C THR A 45 -10.42 -16.94 53.27
N THR A 46 -10.07 -18.06 53.90
CA THR A 46 -10.73 -18.55 55.12
C THR A 46 -10.31 -17.68 56.29
N THR A 47 -11.26 -17.03 56.97
CA THR A 47 -10.94 -16.37 58.25
C THR A 47 -12.11 -16.39 59.22
N THR A 48 -11.78 -16.87 60.41
CA THR A 48 -12.58 -17.07 61.61
C THR A 48 -13.25 -15.78 62.09
N ALA A 49 -14.47 -15.92 62.63
CA ALA A 49 -15.33 -14.82 63.07
C ALA A 49 -14.68 -13.85 64.07
N ALA A 50 -14.69 -12.55 63.75
CA ALA A 50 -14.77 -11.45 64.71
C ALA A 50 -15.18 -10.14 64.00
N THR A 51 -16.25 -9.53 64.52
CA THR A 51 -16.71 -8.13 64.43
C THR A 51 -16.58 -7.39 63.09
N THR A 52 -17.75 -7.13 62.47
CA THR A 52 -17.93 -6.45 61.18
C THR A 52 -17.75 -4.94 61.31
N ASP A 53 -16.69 -4.41 60.70
CA ASP A 53 -16.62 -3.00 60.27
C ASP A 53 -16.29 -3.00 58.77
N THR A 54 -17.25 -2.61 57.94
CA THR A 54 -17.16 -2.77 56.49
C THR A 54 -16.60 -1.49 55.88
N THR A 55 -15.28 -1.47 55.64
CA THR A 55 -14.66 -0.36 54.90
C THR A 55 -14.77 -0.64 53.41
N THR A 56 -15.57 0.15 52.69
CA THR A 56 -15.70 0.04 51.23
C THR A 56 -14.66 0.93 50.54
N THR A 57 -13.61 0.32 49.98
CA THR A 57 -12.60 1.05 49.19
C THR A 57 -13.01 1.05 47.73
N THR A 58 -13.36 2.22 47.18
CA THR A 58 -13.69 2.40 45.76
C THR A 58 -12.40 2.70 44.99
N VAL A 59 -11.96 1.77 44.14
CA VAL A 59 -10.80 1.99 43.24
C VAL A 59 -11.30 2.63 41.95
N ALA A 60 -10.82 3.84 41.65
CA ALA A 60 -11.13 4.54 40.42
C ALA A 60 -10.52 3.79 39.20
N ALA A 61 -11.34 3.55 38.18
CA ALA A 61 -10.87 2.95 36.94
C ALA A 61 -9.91 3.91 36.22
N THR A 62 -8.66 3.48 36.03
CA THR A 62 -7.69 4.23 35.21
C THR A 62 -7.87 3.80 33.76
N THR A 63 -8.33 4.72 32.91
CA THR A 63 -8.48 4.47 31.47
C THR A 63 -7.18 4.75 30.76
N THR A 64 -6.38 3.72 30.50
CA THR A 64 -5.18 3.84 29.67
C THR A 64 -5.60 3.86 28.20
N THR A 65 -5.49 5.02 27.55
CA THR A 65 -5.71 5.13 26.10
C THR A 65 -4.43 4.69 25.40
N THR A 66 -4.40 3.45 24.91
CA THR A 66 -3.31 2.95 24.08
C THR A 66 -3.58 3.40 22.64
N THR A 67 -2.98 4.51 22.22
CA THR A 67 -2.90 4.84 20.80
C THR A 67 -2.04 3.76 20.15
N VAL A 68 -2.65 2.90 19.33
CA VAL A 68 -1.92 2.00 18.45
C VAL A 68 -1.23 2.89 17.42
N LEU A 69 -0.03 3.33 17.75
CA LEU A 69 0.92 3.80 16.75
C LEU A 69 1.05 2.61 15.79
N LEU A 70 0.50 2.72 14.57
CA LEU A 70 0.80 1.79 13.49
C LEU A 70 2.32 1.66 13.50
N ALA A 71 2.83 0.51 13.95
CA ALA A 71 4.22 0.39 14.34
C ALA A 71 5.06 0.54 13.07
N CYS A 72 5.54 1.75 12.84
CA CYS A 72 6.54 2.06 11.85
C CYS A 72 7.78 1.26 12.21
N ALA A 73 7.86 0.06 11.68
CA ALA A 73 9.02 -0.80 11.81
C ALA A 73 10.12 -0.28 10.88
N THR A 74 11.34 -0.77 11.10
CA THR A 74 12.48 -0.42 10.27
C THR A 74 12.54 -1.34 9.05
N CYS A 75 12.23 -0.80 7.89
CA CYS A 75 12.58 -1.44 6.61
C CYS A 75 13.97 -0.97 6.16
N THR A 76 14.63 -1.75 5.32
CA THR A 76 15.89 -1.37 4.68
C THR A 76 15.71 -1.36 3.17
N ALA A 77 16.51 -0.54 2.47
CA ALA A 77 16.48 -0.49 1.00
C ALA A 77 16.76 -1.87 0.37
N GLY A 78 17.63 -2.67 1.00
CA GLY A 78 18.02 -3.99 0.51
C GLY A 78 16.94 -5.07 0.61
N GLN A 79 15.77 -4.78 1.19
CA GLN A 79 14.64 -5.72 1.21
C GLN A 79 13.89 -5.77 -0.13
N VAL A 80 14.00 -4.73 -0.96
CA VAL A 80 13.40 -4.70 -2.31
C VAL A 80 14.51 -4.89 -3.33
N GLN A 81 14.37 -5.92 -4.15
CA GLN A 81 15.28 -6.15 -5.26
C GLN A 81 14.92 -5.25 -6.43
N LEU A 82 15.82 -4.33 -6.80
CA LEU A 82 15.70 -3.56 -8.03
C LEU A 82 16.35 -4.37 -9.15
N ILE A 83 15.52 -4.92 -10.03
CA ILE A 83 15.95 -5.80 -11.10
C ILE A 83 16.10 -4.96 -12.37
N PRO A 84 17.27 -4.97 -13.03
CA PRO A 84 17.44 -4.34 -14.33
C PRO A 84 16.46 -4.94 -15.35
N GLY A 85 15.86 -4.11 -16.19
CA GLY A 85 15.03 -4.55 -17.30
C GLY A 85 15.73 -5.52 -18.24
N ASP A 86 14.95 -6.36 -18.94
CA ASP A 86 15.48 -7.30 -19.92
C ASP A 86 16.26 -6.56 -21.04
N LEU A 87 17.49 -7.03 -21.28
CA LEU A 87 18.42 -6.54 -22.29
C LEU A 87 17.82 -6.54 -23.71
N THR A 88 16.78 -7.34 -23.95
CA THR A 88 16.15 -7.44 -25.28
C THR A 88 15.29 -6.24 -25.66
N GLN A 89 14.68 -5.54 -24.69
CA GLN A 89 13.79 -4.40 -24.96
C GLN A 89 14.33 -3.05 -24.45
N GLY A 90 15.39 -3.07 -23.63
CA GLY A 90 16.05 -1.86 -23.11
C GLY A 90 16.36 -2.02 -21.63
N THR A 91 17.55 -1.59 -21.22
CA THR A 91 17.99 -1.69 -19.82
C THR A 91 17.53 -0.48 -19.01
N GLU A 92 16.23 -0.40 -18.75
CA GLU A 92 15.75 0.52 -17.72
C GLU A 92 16.03 -0.13 -16.36
N THR A 93 16.94 0.46 -15.59
CA THR A 93 17.24 -0.02 -14.23
C THR A 93 16.47 0.83 -13.23
N PRO A 94 15.60 0.25 -12.39
CA PRO A 94 14.95 1.00 -11.34
C PRO A 94 15.99 1.60 -10.40
N THR A 95 15.77 2.85 -10.00
CA THR A 95 16.64 3.57 -9.06
C THR A 95 15.85 4.01 -7.84
N SER A 96 16.54 4.17 -6.71
CA SER A 96 15.95 4.74 -5.51
C SER A 96 16.99 5.59 -4.76
N PRO A 97 16.62 6.77 -4.24
CA PRO A 97 17.47 7.51 -3.31
C PRO A 97 17.55 6.84 -1.93
N GLY A 98 16.76 5.80 -1.68
CA GLY A 98 16.66 5.09 -0.42
C GLY A 98 15.47 5.54 0.45
N PRO A 99 15.29 4.93 1.62
CA PRO A 99 14.18 5.20 2.50
C PRO A 99 14.33 6.54 3.23
N VAL A 100 13.23 7.28 3.32
CA VAL A 100 13.10 8.55 4.05
C VAL A 100 11.94 8.47 5.03
N THR A 101 12.06 9.14 6.18
CA THR A 101 10.99 9.20 7.18
C THR A 101 9.90 10.16 6.70
N GLY A 102 8.68 9.67 6.52
CA GLY A 102 7.51 10.45 6.15
C GLY A 102 6.91 11.22 7.34
N ALA A 103 5.91 12.06 7.06
CA ALA A 103 5.22 12.88 8.07
C ALA A 103 4.55 12.05 9.18
N ASP A 104 4.15 10.82 8.85
CA ASP A 104 3.51 9.88 9.79
C ASP A 104 4.52 9.11 10.65
N GLY A 105 5.82 9.41 10.52
CA GLY A 105 6.91 8.74 11.24
C GLY A 105 7.34 7.40 10.63
N CYS A 106 6.66 6.92 9.60
CA CYS A 106 7.00 5.69 8.88
C CYS A 106 8.03 5.93 7.77
N LEU A 107 8.86 4.92 7.50
CA LEU A 107 9.76 4.97 6.35
C LEU A 107 8.96 4.84 5.05
N THR A 108 9.31 5.67 4.08
CA THR A 108 8.80 5.64 2.72
C THR A 108 9.98 5.56 1.77
N MET A 109 9.82 4.90 0.62
CA MET A 109 10.88 4.80 -0.38
C MET A 109 10.27 5.05 -1.75
N VAL A 110 10.81 6.04 -2.46
CA VAL A 110 10.45 6.28 -3.87
C VAL A 110 11.36 5.42 -4.73
N VAL A 111 10.77 4.70 -5.67
CA VAL A 111 11.48 3.95 -6.71
C VAL A 111 11.07 4.54 -8.05
N THR A 112 12.07 4.86 -8.86
CA THR A 112 11.91 5.50 -10.16
C THR A 112 12.36 4.54 -11.25
N CYS A 113 11.48 4.25 -12.19
CA CYS A 113 11.85 3.68 -13.48
C CYS A 113 12.18 4.83 -14.43
N PRO A 114 13.47 5.05 -14.76
CA PRO A 114 13.83 6.06 -15.74
C PRO A 114 13.30 5.65 -17.12
N ALA A 115 12.93 6.63 -17.93
CA ALA A 115 12.67 6.41 -19.34
C ALA A 115 13.87 6.94 -20.13
N THR A 116 14.87 6.08 -20.36
CA THR A 116 16.04 6.46 -21.17
C THR A 116 15.75 6.39 -22.66
N ASN A 117 14.70 5.66 -23.05
CA ASN A 117 14.21 5.56 -24.42
C ASN A 117 12.92 6.38 -24.58
N THR A 118 12.68 6.93 -25.79
CA THR A 118 11.45 7.70 -26.13
C THR A 118 10.22 6.82 -26.35
N GLY A 119 10.28 5.56 -25.90
CA GLY A 119 9.22 4.56 -26.02
C GLY A 119 8.45 4.38 -24.71
N PRO A 120 7.33 3.67 -24.74
CA PRO A 120 6.56 3.41 -23.55
C PRO A 120 7.38 2.66 -22.49
N ILE A 121 7.04 2.85 -21.23
CA ILE A 121 7.71 2.20 -20.11
C ILE A 121 6.70 1.56 -19.17
N VAL A 122 7.07 0.40 -18.65
CA VAL A 122 6.30 -0.38 -17.68
C VAL A 122 7.14 -0.54 -16.42
N MET A 123 6.59 -0.18 -15.27
CA MET A 123 7.13 -0.59 -13.97
C MET A 123 6.31 -1.77 -13.47
N GLN A 124 6.96 -2.89 -13.18
CA GLN A 124 6.30 -4.07 -12.64
C GLN A 124 6.72 -4.31 -11.20
N PHE A 125 5.76 -4.78 -10.39
CA PHE A 125 5.99 -5.15 -9.01
C PHE A 125 5.92 -6.66 -8.87
N ASN A 126 6.93 -7.26 -8.22
CA ASN A 126 7.08 -8.70 -8.08
C ASN A 126 6.95 -9.45 -9.42
N MET A 127 7.65 -8.96 -10.46
CA MET A 127 7.55 -9.48 -11.84
C MET A 127 6.12 -9.43 -12.41
N GLY A 128 5.33 -8.45 -11.99
CA GLY A 128 3.96 -8.19 -12.45
C GLY A 128 2.87 -8.88 -11.64
N SER A 129 3.20 -9.67 -10.60
CA SER A 129 2.18 -10.35 -9.78
C SER A 129 1.30 -9.38 -9.00
N GLU A 130 1.87 -8.25 -8.57
CA GLU A 130 1.16 -7.24 -7.77
C GLU A 130 0.67 -6.05 -8.61
N GLY A 131 0.77 -6.17 -9.93
CA GLY A 131 0.37 -5.16 -10.90
C GLY A 131 1.53 -4.44 -11.58
N THR A 132 1.15 -3.53 -12.47
CA THR A 132 2.08 -2.75 -13.28
C THR A 132 1.61 -1.30 -13.41
N LEU A 133 2.56 -0.38 -13.45
CA LEU A 133 2.34 1.00 -13.88
C LEU A 133 2.83 1.12 -15.32
N PHE A 134 2.11 1.88 -16.13
CA PHE A 134 2.41 2.04 -17.54
C PHE A 134 2.36 3.51 -17.93
N ASP A 135 3.38 3.97 -18.63
CA ASP A 135 3.42 5.28 -19.28
C ASP A 135 3.63 5.09 -20.77
N ALA A 136 2.67 5.58 -21.57
CA ALA A 136 2.66 5.43 -23.02
C ALA A 136 3.59 6.42 -23.75
N VAL A 137 4.07 7.45 -23.05
CA VAL A 137 4.76 8.61 -23.61
C VAL A 137 6.27 8.50 -23.42
N GLY A 138 6.72 7.53 -22.63
CA GLY A 138 8.13 7.39 -22.27
C GLY A 138 8.57 8.44 -21.25
N ALA A 139 7.68 8.81 -20.33
CA ALA A 139 8.06 9.54 -19.13
C ALA A 139 8.51 8.56 -18.04
N ALA A 140 9.38 9.02 -17.12
CA ALA A 140 9.75 8.22 -15.96
C ALA A 140 8.53 7.89 -15.10
N ILE A 141 8.49 6.67 -14.55
CA ILE A 141 7.45 6.22 -13.62
C ILE A 141 8.01 6.24 -12.21
N ASP A 142 7.31 6.90 -11.30
CA ASP A 142 7.61 6.89 -9.87
C ASP A 142 6.59 6.06 -9.09
N ALA A 143 7.08 5.23 -8.18
CA ALA A 143 6.27 4.50 -7.21
C ALA A 143 6.74 4.78 -5.79
N THR A 144 5.80 5.05 -4.89
CA THR A 144 6.10 5.25 -3.47
C THR A 144 5.72 4.00 -2.68
N LEU A 145 6.72 3.40 -2.04
CA LEU A 145 6.54 2.29 -1.11
C LEU A 145 6.44 2.82 0.32
N SER A 146 5.57 2.23 1.12
CA SER A 146 5.42 2.54 2.55
C SER A 146 5.89 1.35 3.38
N CYS A 147 6.74 1.59 4.37
CA CYS A 147 7.18 0.56 5.30
C CYS A 147 6.16 0.40 6.43
N VAL A 148 5.56 -0.78 6.52
CA VAL A 148 4.61 -1.12 7.60
C VAL A 148 4.96 -2.49 8.13
N ASN A 149 5.12 -2.62 9.45
CA ASN A 149 5.46 -3.90 10.11
C ASN A 149 6.70 -4.62 9.51
N GLY A 150 7.65 -3.89 8.93
CA GLY A 150 8.92 -4.41 8.42
C GLY A 150 8.86 -4.88 6.97
N VAL A 151 7.75 -4.59 6.28
CA VAL A 151 7.51 -4.95 4.89
C VAL A 151 7.26 -3.67 4.08
N TRP A 152 7.83 -3.62 2.88
CA TRP A 152 7.54 -2.58 1.91
C TRP A 152 6.21 -2.86 1.22
N LEU A 153 5.31 -1.89 1.26
CA LEU A 153 3.98 -2.00 0.68
C LEU A 153 3.81 -0.96 -0.42
N PHE A 154 3.19 -1.38 -1.54
CA PHE A 154 2.73 -0.49 -2.58
C PHE A 154 1.20 -0.48 -2.60
N THR A 155 0.60 0.70 -2.69
CA THR A 155 -0.85 0.85 -2.79
C THR A 155 -1.24 1.29 -4.18
N MET A 156 -2.02 0.45 -4.87
CA MET A 156 -2.53 0.70 -6.21
C MET A 156 -4.02 0.42 -6.25
N PHE A 157 -4.82 1.34 -6.78
CA PHE A 157 -6.28 1.18 -6.94
C PHE A 157 -7.01 0.75 -5.65
N GLY A 158 -6.52 1.15 -4.48
CA GLY A 158 -7.10 0.80 -3.17
C GLY A 158 -6.68 -0.55 -2.59
N SER A 159 -5.86 -1.33 -3.31
CA SER A 159 -5.23 -2.55 -2.82
C SER A 159 -3.80 -2.24 -2.36
N THR A 160 -3.40 -2.81 -1.22
CA THR A 160 -2.05 -2.65 -0.67
C THR A 160 -1.34 -4.00 -0.69
N ASN A 161 -0.27 -4.08 -1.47
CA ASN A 161 0.45 -5.33 -1.74
C ASN A 161 1.90 -5.25 -1.24
N PRO A 162 2.45 -6.35 -0.68
CA PRO A 162 3.85 -6.41 -0.29
C PRO A 162 4.75 -6.51 -1.51
N ILE A 163 5.79 -5.67 -1.55
CA ILE A 163 6.74 -5.60 -2.66
C ILE A 163 8.10 -6.11 -2.22
N THR A 164 8.62 -7.07 -2.96
CA THR A 164 9.95 -7.67 -2.78
C THR A 164 10.84 -7.48 -3.99
N SER A 165 10.28 -7.22 -5.18
CA SER A 165 11.05 -6.82 -6.35
C SER A 165 10.33 -5.79 -7.22
N ILE A 166 11.13 -4.98 -7.92
CA ILE A 166 10.66 -4.03 -8.92
C ILE A 166 11.54 -4.16 -10.14
N ASP A 167 10.92 -4.22 -11.31
CA ASP A 167 11.60 -4.20 -12.61
C ASP A 167 10.98 -3.14 -13.53
N CYS A 168 11.81 -2.61 -14.42
CA CYS A 168 11.39 -1.62 -15.41
C CYS A 168 11.61 -2.21 -16.81
N ILE A 169 10.59 -2.14 -17.66
CA ILE A 169 10.65 -2.65 -19.02
C ILE A 169 10.29 -1.53 -19.97
N ALA A 170 11.16 -1.25 -20.93
CA ALA A 170 10.79 -0.47 -22.11
C ALA A 170 9.89 -1.34 -23.01
N ALA A 171 8.73 -0.81 -23.40
CA ALA A 171 7.69 -1.48 -24.16
C ALA A 171 7.65 -1.04 -25.63
#